data_AF-A0A7L2I1S0-F1
#
_entry.id   AF-A0A7L2I1S0-F1
#
_cell.length_a   1.000
_cell.length_b   1.000
_cell.length_c   1.000
_cell.angle_alpha   90.00
_cell.angle_beta   90.00
_cell.angle_gamma   90.00
#
_symmetry.space_group_name_H-M   'P 1'
#
loop_
_entity.id
_entity.type
_entity.pdbx_description
1 polymer ?
#
loop_
_entity_poly.entity_id
_entity_poly.type
_entity_poly.pdbx_seq_one_letter_code
_entity_poly.pdbx_strand_id
1 'polypeptide(L)'
;EPPDIHIIGNLPFSVSTPLIIKWLENVSKKDGPFIYGRTQMTLTFQKEVAERLTANPGSKQRSRLSIMSQHLCTVENCFVIPGQAFVPKPEVDVAVVHFTPLVQPKIQQPFKLVEKLVQSVFQFRRKYCFRGLETLFPESGRLKRTEELMMTANVDPTLRPFQLSMSQFRNLCNTYRKMCDEDPSLFVYNYREELRQKKKMRNSLKSTSEPKQTEEENQL
;
A
#
# COMPACT_ATOMS: atom_id res chain seq x y z
N GLU A 1 10.71 26.41 -0.40
CA GLU A 1 11.44 25.95 0.80
C GLU A 1 10.42 25.53 1.87
N PRO A 2 10.80 25.02 3.06
CA PRO A 2 9.85 24.84 4.14
C PRO A 2 9.32 26.23 4.58
N PRO A 3 8.00 26.42 4.71
CA PRO A 3 7.45 27.65 5.25
C PRO A 3 7.69 27.74 6.77
N ASP A 4 7.46 28.91 7.36
CA ASP A 4 7.38 29.09 8.81
C ASP A 4 6.06 28.53 9.38
N ILE A 5 5.80 27.26 9.09
CA ILE A 5 4.62 26.51 9.52
C ILE A 5 5.08 25.09 9.87
N HIS A 6 4.75 24.64 11.09
CA HIS A 6 5.08 23.32 11.59
C HIS A 6 3.86 22.65 12.22
N ILE A 7 3.53 21.45 11.77
CA ILE A 7 2.43 20.65 12.33
C ILE A 7 3.00 19.72 13.40
N ILE A 8 2.55 19.88 14.65
CA ILE A 8 2.98 19.05 15.77
C ILE A 8 1.76 18.37 16.37
N GLY A 9 1.86 17.08 16.70
CA GLY A 9 0.73 16.34 17.25
C GLY A 9 1.12 15.09 18.02
N ASN A 10 0.66 15.00 19.27
CA ASN A 10 0.61 13.75 20.02
C ASN A 10 -0.80 13.18 19.95
N LEU A 11 -1.07 12.32 18.96
CA LEU A 11 -2.42 11.88 18.63
C LEU A 11 -2.70 10.46 19.12
N PRO A 12 -3.98 10.13 19.43
CA PRO A 12 -4.37 8.74 19.64
C PRO A 12 -3.94 7.87 18.45
N PHE A 13 -3.45 6.66 18.72
CA PHE A 13 -2.86 5.82 17.68
C PHE A 13 -3.84 5.47 16.55
N SER A 14 -5.12 5.29 16.89
CA SER A 14 -6.21 5.07 15.93
C SER A 14 -6.42 6.23 14.95
N VAL A 15 -6.00 7.45 15.33
CA VAL A 15 -6.13 8.66 14.50
C VAL A 15 -4.84 8.95 13.74
N SER A 16 -3.68 8.76 14.37
CA SER A 16 -2.37 9.11 13.80
C SER A 16 -2.11 8.46 12.42
N THR A 17 -2.42 7.16 12.27
CA THR A 17 -2.11 6.41 11.05
C THR A 17 -3.00 6.80 9.85
N PRO A 18 -4.35 6.85 9.98
CA PRO A 18 -5.19 7.39 8.92
C PRO A 18 -4.86 8.84 8.56
N LEU A 19 -4.53 9.67 9.56
CA LEU A 19 -4.22 11.08 9.34
C LEU A 19 -2.93 11.27 8.53
N ILE A 20 -1.85 10.54 8.85
CA ILE A 20 -0.62 10.66 8.07
C ILE A 20 -0.81 10.17 6.64
N ILE A 21 -1.62 9.12 6.39
CA ILE A 21 -1.94 8.69 5.02
C ILE A 21 -2.68 9.79 4.25
N LYS A 22 -3.67 10.43 4.88
CA LYS A 22 -4.38 11.58 4.29
C LYS A 22 -3.43 12.74 4.00
N TRP A 23 -2.55 13.09 4.94
CA TRP A 23 -1.57 14.15 4.72
C TRP A 23 -0.54 13.80 3.66
N LEU A 24 -0.12 12.54 3.52
CA LEU A 24 0.73 12.13 2.39
C LEU A 24 0.00 12.31 1.05
N GLU A 25 -1.30 12.04 0.98
CA GLU A 25 -2.09 12.37 -0.22
C GLU A 25 -2.12 13.88 -0.47
N ASN A 26 -2.25 14.69 0.60
CA ASN A 26 -2.21 16.14 0.49
C ASN A 26 -0.82 16.67 0.06
N VAL A 27 0.27 16.07 0.54
CA VAL A 27 1.64 16.36 0.07
C VAL A 27 1.74 16.08 -1.42
N SER A 28 1.22 14.93 -1.88
CA SER A 28 1.25 14.56 -3.30
C SER A 28 0.45 15.53 -4.17
N LYS A 29 -0.67 16.07 -3.68
CA LYS A 29 -1.53 17.02 -4.40
C LYS A 29 -1.12 18.48 -4.20
N LYS A 30 -0.22 18.76 -3.26
CA LYS A 30 0.14 20.10 -2.78
C LYS A 30 -1.08 20.91 -2.34
N ASP A 31 -2.00 20.26 -1.63
CA ASP A 31 -3.22 20.88 -1.10
C ASP A 31 -3.25 20.83 0.45
N GLY A 32 -4.34 21.33 1.04
CA GLY A 32 -4.49 21.36 2.50
C GLY A 32 -3.36 22.14 3.19
N PRO A 33 -2.70 21.58 4.23
CA PRO A 33 -1.59 22.26 4.91
C PRO A 33 -0.34 22.47 4.05
N PHE A 34 -0.26 21.83 2.87
CA PHE A 34 0.90 21.87 1.99
C PHE A 34 0.77 22.89 0.85
N ILE A 35 -0.32 23.67 0.82
CA ILE A 35 -0.43 24.85 -0.06
C ILE A 35 0.64 25.90 0.25
N TYR A 36 1.08 25.95 1.51
CA TYR A 36 2.11 26.88 1.98
C TYR A 36 3.54 26.42 1.66
N GLY A 37 3.71 25.27 1.02
CA GLY A 37 5.01 24.71 0.66
C GLY A 37 5.29 23.41 1.39
N ARG A 38 6.57 23.17 1.72
CA ARG A 38 7.03 21.90 2.31
C ARG A 38 6.84 21.87 3.82
N THR A 39 5.62 22.19 4.28
CA THR A 39 5.21 22.23 5.69
C THR A 39 5.66 20.97 6.41
N GLN A 40 6.41 21.13 7.50
CA GLN A 40 6.99 20.03 8.24
C GLN A 40 5.99 19.45 9.23
N MET A 41 6.16 18.16 9.56
CA MET A 41 5.32 17.46 10.53
C MET A 41 6.18 16.78 11.59
N THR A 42 5.77 16.83 12.86
CA THR A 42 6.37 16.06 13.95
C THR A 42 5.26 15.43 14.77
N LEU A 43 5.15 14.11 14.65
CA LEU A 43 4.00 13.36 15.12
C LEU A 43 4.44 12.17 15.97
N THR A 44 3.60 11.78 16.91
CA THR A 44 3.82 10.55 17.67
C THR A 44 3.10 9.37 17.02
N PHE A 45 3.73 8.19 17.09
CA PHE A 45 3.15 6.93 16.67
C PHE A 45 3.52 5.83 17.68
N GLN A 46 2.80 4.71 17.65
CA GLN A 46 3.30 3.48 18.26
C GLN A 46 4.67 3.15 17.68
N LYS A 47 5.59 2.66 18.51
CA LYS A 47 6.97 2.35 18.12
C LYS A 47 7.05 1.50 16.84
N GLU A 48 6.24 0.45 16.72
CA GLU A 48 6.24 -0.42 15.52
C GLU A 48 5.83 0.35 14.25
N VAL A 49 4.90 1.30 14.35
CA VAL A 49 4.45 2.12 13.22
C VAL A 49 5.57 3.07 12.80
N ALA A 50 6.28 3.69 13.75
CA ALA A 50 7.45 4.52 13.47
C ALA A 50 8.59 3.74 12.81
N GLU A 51 8.87 2.52 13.29
CA GLU A 51 9.83 1.62 12.66
C GLU A 51 9.42 1.26 11.23
N ARG A 52 8.13 1.01 10.98
CA ARG A 52 7.60 0.77 9.63
C ARG A 52 7.75 2.01 8.74
N LEU A 53 7.48 3.21 9.22
CA LEU A 53 7.60 4.46 8.46
C LEU A 53 9.06 4.72 8.01
N THR A 54 10.03 4.39 8.86
CA THR A 54 11.46 4.65 8.63
C THR A 54 12.25 3.45 8.09
N ALA A 55 11.59 2.30 7.90
CA ALA A 55 12.25 1.08 7.46
C ALA A 55 12.89 1.16 6.06
N ASN A 56 14.19 0.86 6.01
CA ASN A 56 14.99 0.76 4.79
C ASN A 56 14.69 -0.51 3.97
N PRO A 57 15.08 -0.56 2.67
CA PRO A 57 15.08 -1.78 1.87
C PRO A 57 15.77 -2.93 2.60
N GLY A 58 15.21 -4.14 2.52
CA GLY A 58 15.72 -5.34 3.20
C GLY A 58 15.26 -5.49 4.66
N SER A 59 14.76 -4.43 5.32
CA SER A 59 14.25 -4.53 6.68
C SER A 59 12.96 -5.34 6.76
N LYS A 60 12.83 -6.15 7.83
CA LYS A 60 11.59 -6.87 8.16
C LYS A 60 10.43 -5.91 8.41
N GLN A 61 10.68 -4.71 8.92
CA GLN A 61 9.65 -3.70 9.19
C GLN A 61 9.21 -2.94 7.93
N ARG A 62 9.89 -3.12 6.79
CA ARG A 62 9.51 -2.44 5.56
C ARG A 62 8.14 -2.90 5.10
N SER A 63 7.26 -1.94 4.83
CA SER A 63 5.84 -2.16 4.58
C SER A 63 5.32 -1.12 3.58
N ARG A 64 4.01 -1.17 3.30
CA ARG A 64 3.32 -0.14 2.52
C ARG A 64 3.59 1.26 3.07
N LEU A 65 3.54 1.45 4.40
CA LEU A 65 3.77 2.76 5.02
C LEU A 65 5.18 3.30 4.76
N SER A 66 6.19 2.44 4.68
CA SER A 66 7.56 2.84 4.35
C SER A 66 7.60 3.48 2.97
N ILE A 67 7.00 2.84 1.97
CA ILE A 67 7.03 3.35 0.59
C ILE A 67 6.19 4.62 0.48
N MET A 68 4.96 4.59 1.02
CA MET A 68 4.04 5.72 0.93
C MET A 68 4.57 6.98 1.60
N SER A 69 5.31 6.86 2.71
CA SER A 69 5.92 8.03 3.37
C SER A 69 7.23 8.45 2.71
N GLN A 70 8.17 7.53 2.48
CA GLN A 70 9.52 7.83 2.03
C GLN A 70 9.63 8.27 0.56
N HIS A 71 8.59 8.04 -0.26
CA HIS A 71 8.56 8.55 -1.63
C HIS A 71 8.17 10.03 -1.71
N LEU A 72 7.50 10.57 -0.70
CA LEU A 72 7.05 11.96 -0.63
C LEU A 72 7.83 12.79 0.37
N CYS A 73 8.35 12.16 1.43
CA CYS A 73 9.03 12.84 2.53
C CYS A 73 10.39 12.21 2.84
N THR A 74 11.30 13.02 3.40
CA THR A 74 12.33 12.51 4.31
C THR A 74 11.64 12.21 5.64
N VAL A 75 11.86 11.01 6.17
CA VAL A 75 11.18 10.51 7.37
C VAL A 75 12.22 10.04 8.37
N GLU A 76 12.20 10.62 9.56
CA GLU A 76 13.21 10.41 10.60
C GLU A 76 12.54 9.98 11.90
N ASN A 77 13.06 8.93 12.52
CA ASN A 77 12.64 8.51 13.86
C ASN A 77 13.53 9.25 14.86
N CYS A 78 13.01 10.32 15.46
CA CYS A 78 13.81 11.23 16.27
C CYS A 78 14.22 10.59 17.59
N PHE A 79 13.25 10.07 18.35
CA PHE A 79 13.48 9.39 19.62
C PHE A 79 12.25 8.59 20.05
N VAL A 80 12.46 7.68 21.01
CA VAL A 80 11.42 6.83 21.60
C VAL A 80 11.11 7.33 23.01
N ILE A 81 9.83 7.43 23.32
CA ILE A 81 9.28 7.76 24.64
C ILE A 81 8.75 6.45 25.26
N PRO A 82 9.26 6.03 26.43
CA PRO A 82 8.75 4.87 27.15
C PRO A 82 7.25 5.00 27.43
N GLY A 83 6.48 3.93 27.22
CA GLY A 83 5.02 3.95 27.47
C GLY A 83 4.65 4.38 28.89
N GLN A 84 5.51 4.09 29.88
CA GLN A 84 5.31 4.51 31.28
C GLN A 84 5.27 6.02 31.51
N ALA A 85 5.69 6.84 30.54
CA ALA A 85 5.64 8.30 30.62
C ALA A 85 4.24 8.88 30.29
N PHE A 86 3.28 8.04 29.86
CA PHE A 86 1.94 8.48 29.47
C PHE A 86 0.88 8.10 30.51
N VAL A 87 -0.20 8.88 30.57
CA VAL A 87 -1.39 8.61 31.40
C VAL A 87 -2.65 8.72 30.54
N PRO A 88 -3.46 7.64 30.41
CA PRO A 88 -3.18 6.28 30.88
C PRO A 88 -1.99 5.65 30.15
N LYS A 89 -1.30 4.71 30.81
CA LYS A 89 -0.14 4.02 30.25
C LYS A 89 -0.56 3.15 29.06
N PRO A 90 -0.02 3.35 27.83
CA PRO A 90 -0.22 2.46 26.71
C PRO A 90 0.56 1.15 26.89
N GLU A 91 0.12 0.11 26.19
CA GLU A 91 0.78 -1.21 26.16
C GLU A 91 2.12 -1.21 25.40
N VAL A 92 2.36 -0.18 24.59
CA VAL A 92 3.52 -0.06 23.71
C VAL A 92 4.21 1.28 23.89
N ASP A 93 5.51 1.30 23.61
CA ASP A 93 6.27 2.55 23.54
C ASP A 93 5.80 3.43 22.38
N VAL A 94 6.07 4.73 22.54
CA VAL A 94 5.73 5.76 21.56
C VAL A 94 7.01 6.26 20.91
N ALA A 95 6.97 6.59 19.64
CA ALA A 95 8.10 7.18 18.94
C ALA A 95 7.69 8.49 18.28
N VAL A 96 8.59 9.47 18.33
CA VAL A 96 8.43 10.77 17.68
C VAL A 96 9.04 10.69 16.29
N VAL A 97 8.24 10.94 15.27
CA VAL A 97 8.65 10.87 13.86
C VAL A 97 8.53 12.24 13.22
N HIS A 98 9.62 12.69 12.60
CA HIS A 98 9.67 13.92 11.84
C HIS A 98 9.55 13.63 10.34
N PHE A 99 8.74 14.43 9.64
CA PHE A 99 8.55 14.36 8.20
C PHE A 99 8.84 15.71 7.58
N THR A 100 9.71 15.70 6.58
CA THR A 100 9.94 16.85 5.71
C THR A 100 9.55 16.47 4.29
N PRO A 101 8.51 17.09 3.70
CA PRO A 101 8.18 16.88 2.29
C PRO A 101 9.39 17.14 1.39
N LEU A 102 9.61 16.27 0.41
CA LEU A 102 10.69 16.37 -0.56
C LEU A 102 10.44 17.51 -1.55
N VAL A 103 11.50 18.10 -2.06
CA VAL A 103 11.41 19.08 -3.18
C VAL A 103 10.86 18.40 -4.43
N GLN A 104 11.40 17.21 -4.75
CA GLN A 104 10.86 16.33 -5.77
C GLN A 104 10.54 14.97 -5.16
N PRO A 105 9.30 14.48 -5.28
CA PRO A 105 8.95 13.12 -4.91
C PRO A 105 9.83 12.09 -5.62
N LYS A 106 10.18 11.01 -4.93
CA LYS A 106 10.93 9.89 -5.53
C LYS A 106 10.11 9.13 -6.55
N ILE A 107 8.78 9.22 -6.49
CA ILE A 107 7.84 8.67 -7.49
C ILE A 107 6.90 9.80 -7.90
N GLN A 108 6.93 10.20 -9.17
CA GLN A 108 6.12 11.30 -9.71
C GLN A 108 4.91 10.74 -10.48
N GLN A 109 4.04 10.04 -9.75
CA GLN A 109 2.79 9.46 -10.28
C GLN A 109 1.62 9.82 -9.34
N PRO A 110 0.36 9.77 -9.81
CA PRO A 110 -0.78 10.06 -8.95
C PRO A 110 -0.79 9.19 -7.70
N PHE A 111 -1.09 9.79 -6.54
CA PHE A 111 -1.06 9.11 -5.24
C PHE A 111 -1.81 7.77 -5.24
N LYS A 112 -3.01 7.73 -5.84
CA LYS A 112 -3.84 6.52 -5.89
C LYS A 112 -3.24 5.40 -6.75
N LEU A 113 -2.47 5.74 -7.78
CA LEU A 113 -1.74 4.75 -8.57
C LEU A 113 -0.60 4.13 -7.76
N VAL A 114 0.21 4.97 -7.09
CA VAL A 114 1.28 4.49 -6.20
C VAL A 114 0.70 3.65 -5.07
N GLU A 115 -0.37 4.12 -4.42
CA GLU A 115 -1.07 3.41 -3.36
C GLU A 115 -1.57 2.04 -3.81
N LYS A 116 -2.24 1.96 -4.97
CA LYS A 116 -2.74 0.69 -5.55
C LYS A 116 -1.59 -0.28 -5.80
N LEU A 117 -0.53 0.17 -6.47
CA LEU A 117 0.60 -0.69 -6.81
C LEU A 117 1.33 -1.20 -5.56
N VAL A 118 1.65 -0.30 -4.62
CA VAL A 118 2.34 -0.66 -3.38
C VAL A 118 1.47 -1.61 -2.54
N GLN A 119 0.16 -1.40 -2.48
CA GLN A 119 -0.77 -2.31 -1.81
C GLN A 119 -0.72 -3.71 -2.41
N SER A 120 -0.78 -3.83 -3.73
CA SER A 120 -0.69 -5.12 -4.43
C SER A 120 0.65 -5.82 -4.16
N VAL A 121 1.76 -5.09 -4.24
CA VAL A 121 3.11 -5.64 -3.95
C VAL A 121 3.21 -6.21 -2.54
N PHE A 122 2.68 -5.50 -1.53
CA PHE A 122 2.77 -5.94 -0.13
C PHE A 122 1.66 -6.91 0.31
N GLN A 123 0.72 -7.27 -0.56
CA GLN A 123 -0.38 -8.19 -0.22
C GLN A 123 0.13 -9.56 0.24
N PHE A 124 1.20 -10.07 -0.38
CA PHE A 124 1.76 -11.39 -0.08
C PHE A 124 3.23 -11.29 0.41
N ARG A 125 3.45 -10.74 1.61
CA ARG A 125 4.80 -10.48 2.18
C ARG A 125 5.78 -11.66 2.14
N ARG A 126 5.29 -12.89 2.25
CA ARG A 126 6.13 -14.11 2.30
C ARG A 126 6.39 -14.72 0.92
N LYS A 127 5.76 -14.20 -0.14
CA LYS A 127 5.95 -14.64 -1.52
C LYS A 127 6.80 -13.61 -2.28
N TYR A 128 7.24 -13.97 -3.49
CA TYR A 128 7.88 -13.02 -4.39
C TYR A 128 6.91 -11.91 -4.80
N CYS A 129 7.44 -10.72 -5.07
CA CYS A 129 6.66 -9.54 -5.44
C CYS A 129 5.82 -9.77 -6.69
N PHE A 130 6.27 -10.65 -7.58
CA PHE A 130 5.53 -11.13 -8.75
C PHE A 130 4.09 -11.54 -8.39
N ARG A 131 3.91 -12.32 -7.32
CA ARG A 131 2.58 -12.78 -6.86
C ARG A 131 1.68 -11.64 -6.40
N GLY A 132 2.26 -10.57 -5.88
CA GLY A 132 1.52 -9.37 -5.52
C GLY A 132 1.11 -8.58 -6.75
N LEU A 133 2.02 -8.39 -7.70
CA LEU A 133 1.78 -7.64 -8.94
C LEU A 133 0.75 -8.32 -9.86
N GLU A 134 0.67 -9.66 -9.84
CA GLU A 134 -0.38 -10.44 -10.50
C GLU A 134 -1.81 -9.95 -10.16
N THR A 135 -2.02 -9.40 -8.96
CA THR A 135 -3.33 -8.88 -8.53
C THR A 135 -3.74 -7.57 -9.21
N LEU A 136 -2.84 -6.92 -9.96
CA LEU A 136 -3.15 -5.73 -10.75
C LEU A 136 -3.84 -6.07 -12.07
N PHE A 137 -3.80 -7.33 -12.49
CA PHE A 137 -4.26 -7.73 -13.82
C PHE A 137 -5.41 -8.74 -13.76
N PRO A 138 -6.42 -8.60 -14.64
CA PRO A 138 -7.44 -9.62 -14.88
C PRO A 138 -6.84 -10.99 -15.14
N GLU A 139 -7.55 -12.05 -14.78
CA GLU A 139 -7.07 -13.42 -15.05
C GLU A 139 -6.72 -13.63 -16.53
N SER A 140 -7.50 -13.03 -17.44
CA SER A 140 -7.18 -12.95 -18.85
C SER A 140 -5.90 -12.11 -19.08
N GLY A 141 -4.78 -12.80 -19.26
CA GLY A 141 -3.48 -12.18 -19.55
C GLY A 141 -2.68 -11.78 -18.31
N ARG A 142 -3.10 -12.16 -17.10
CA ARG A 142 -2.40 -11.88 -15.83
C ARG A 142 -0.91 -12.17 -15.88
N LEU A 143 -0.55 -13.38 -16.32
CA LEU A 143 0.83 -13.85 -16.35
C LEU A 143 1.67 -12.98 -17.30
N LYS A 144 1.25 -12.89 -18.56
CA LYS A 144 1.93 -12.13 -19.61
C LYS A 144 2.10 -10.64 -19.24
N ARG A 145 1.03 -10.00 -18.75
CA ARG A 145 1.09 -8.57 -18.35
C ARG A 145 1.97 -8.34 -17.12
N THR A 146 2.02 -9.29 -16.18
CA THR A 146 2.92 -9.19 -15.02
C THR A 146 4.38 -9.34 -15.43
N GLU A 147 4.68 -10.29 -16.32
CA GLU A 147 6.02 -10.46 -16.91
C GLU A 147 6.47 -9.21 -17.66
N GLU A 148 5.59 -8.66 -18.52
CA GLU A 148 5.83 -7.42 -19.26
C GLU A 148 6.09 -6.23 -18.34
N LEU A 149 5.28 -6.05 -17.28
CA LEU A 149 5.46 -5.01 -16.28
C LEU A 149 6.84 -5.11 -15.62
N MET A 150 7.22 -6.31 -15.18
CA MET A 150 8.46 -6.58 -14.45
C MET A 150 9.70 -6.40 -15.33
N MET A 151 9.64 -6.94 -16.55
CA MET A 151 10.71 -6.81 -17.55
C MET A 151 10.93 -5.34 -17.91
N THR A 152 9.85 -4.61 -18.25
CA THR A 152 9.94 -3.20 -18.65
C THR A 152 10.37 -2.30 -17.49
N ALA A 153 9.97 -2.63 -16.25
CA ALA A 153 10.42 -1.91 -15.06
C ALA A 153 11.85 -2.27 -14.60
N ASN A 154 12.49 -3.27 -15.24
CA ASN A 154 13.78 -3.84 -14.85
C ASN A 154 13.81 -4.29 -13.38
N VAL A 155 12.84 -5.12 -13.00
CA VAL A 155 12.70 -5.67 -11.65
C VAL A 155 12.78 -7.20 -11.68
N ASP A 156 13.65 -7.76 -10.86
CA ASP A 156 13.80 -9.21 -10.70
C ASP A 156 12.54 -9.84 -10.07
N PRO A 157 11.90 -10.83 -10.73
CA PRO A 157 10.69 -11.50 -10.26
C PRO A 157 10.85 -12.38 -9.03
N THR A 158 12.08 -12.66 -8.61
CA THR A 158 12.39 -13.45 -7.42
C THR A 158 12.56 -12.59 -6.17
N LEU A 159 12.54 -11.26 -6.29
CA LEU A 159 12.61 -10.37 -5.14
C LEU A 159 11.34 -10.45 -4.29
N ARG A 160 11.51 -10.35 -2.97
CA ARG A 160 10.39 -10.19 -2.04
C ARG A 160 10.01 -8.72 -1.91
N PRO A 161 8.75 -8.40 -1.53
CA PRO A 161 8.25 -7.02 -1.45
C PRO A 161 9.15 -6.06 -0.64
N PHE A 162 9.71 -6.52 0.48
CA PHE A 162 10.55 -5.71 1.35
C PHE A 162 11.97 -5.48 0.81
N GLN A 163 12.40 -6.22 -0.22
CA GLN A 163 13.71 -6.04 -0.85
C GLN A 163 13.68 -4.96 -1.94
N LEU A 164 12.50 -4.61 -2.45
CA LEU A 164 12.36 -3.63 -3.51
C LEU A 164 12.81 -2.23 -3.06
N SER A 165 13.70 -1.65 -3.85
CA SER A 165 14.21 -0.30 -3.68
C SER A 165 13.17 0.74 -4.11
N MET A 166 13.37 2.00 -3.71
CA MET A 166 12.46 3.07 -4.13
C MET A 166 12.51 3.34 -5.65
N SER A 167 13.68 3.15 -6.28
CA SER A 167 13.80 3.29 -7.74
C SER A 167 13.05 2.18 -8.49
N GLN A 168 13.03 0.96 -7.96
CA GLN A 168 12.24 -0.13 -8.53
C GLN A 168 10.74 0.14 -8.40
N PHE A 169 10.26 0.66 -7.25
CA PHE A 169 8.87 1.11 -7.13
C PHE A 169 8.53 2.24 -8.10
N ARG A 170 9.43 3.21 -8.30
CA ARG A 170 9.27 4.26 -9.31
C ARG A 170 9.09 3.68 -10.71
N ASN A 171 9.96 2.75 -11.11
CA ASN A 171 9.91 2.13 -12.43
C ASN A 171 8.60 1.35 -12.62
N LEU A 172 8.22 0.54 -11.62
CA LEU A 172 6.95 -0.19 -11.63
C LEU A 172 5.74 0.75 -11.77
N CYS A 173 5.71 1.86 -11.03
CA CYS A 173 4.62 2.84 -11.14
C CYS A 173 4.58 3.51 -12.52
N ASN A 174 5.74 3.88 -13.07
CA ASN A 174 5.83 4.49 -14.39
C ASN A 174 5.37 3.54 -15.51
N THR A 175 5.80 2.27 -15.45
CA THR A 175 5.38 1.26 -16.43
C THR A 175 3.90 0.95 -16.29
N TYR A 176 3.41 0.71 -15.06
CA TYR A 176 2.00 0.42 -14.82
C TYR A 176 1.09 1.59 -15.24
N ARG A 177 1.57 2.84 -15.08
CA ARG A 177 0.87 4.03 -15.58
C ARG A 177 0.66 3.95 -17.10
N LYS A 178 1.70 3.66 -17.87
CA LYS A 178 1.60 3.52 -19.34
C LYS A 178 0.60 2.42 -19.73
N MET A 179 0.67 1.27 -19.07
CA MET A 179 -0.29 0.18 -19.31
C MET A 179 -1.73 0.61 -19.02
N CYS A 180 -1.96 1.43 -17.98
CA CYS A 180 -3.28 1.99 -17.67
C CYS A 180 -3.72 3.08 -18.66
N ASP A 181 -2.78 3.81 -19.27
CA ASP A 181 -3.11 4.79 -20.32
C ASP A 181 -3.53 4.07 -21.62
N GLU A 182 -2.96 2.89 -21.91
CA GLU A 182 -3.35 2.02 -23.03
C GLU A 182 -4.65 1.23 -22.76
N ASP A 183 -4.82 0.76 -21.51
CA ASP A 183 -6.00 0.01 -21.07
C ASP A 183 -6.53 0.60 -19.75
N PRO A 184 -7.44 1.60 -19.83
CA PRO A 184 -8.00 2.27 -18.65
C PRO A 184 -8.72 1.34 -17.67
N SER A 185 -9.17 0.17 -18.12
CA SER A 185 -9.85 -0.81 -17.27
C SER A 185 -8.93 -1.36 -16.16
N LEU A 186 -7.61 -1.38 -16.40
CA LEU A 186 -6.63 -1.86 -15.44
C LEU A 186 -6.60 -1.02 -14.15
N PHE A 187 -6.79 0.30 -14.25
CA PHE A 187 -6.78 1.15 -13.06
C PHE A 187 -8.00 0.90 -12.16
N VAL A 188 -9.16 0.56 -12.74
CA VAL A 188 -10.39 0.27 -11.99
C VAL A 188 -10.49 -1.20 -11.57
N TYR A 189 -9.73 -2.09 -12.22
CA TYR A 189 -9.73 -3.53 -11.92
C TYR A 189 -9.49 -3.83 -10.43
N ASN A 190 -10.30 -4.75 -9.89
CA ASN A 190 -10.22 -5.20 -8.51
C ASN A 190 -10.22 -6.74 -8.44
N TYR A 191 -9.05 -7.29 -8.15
CA TYR A 191 -8.82 -8.74 -7.99
C TYR A 191 -9.78 -9.42 -7.00
N ARG A 192 -10.16 -8.74 -5.90
CA ARG A 192 -11.06 -9.35 -4.89
C ARG A 192 -12.48 -9.50 -5.41
N GLU A 193 -12.94 -8.57 -6.25
CA GLU A 193 -14.26 -8.65 -6.87
C GLU A 193 -14.31 -9.78 -7.91
N GLU A 194 -13.26 -9.94 -8.72
CA GLU A 194 -13.13 -11.08 -9.64
C GLU A 194 -13.23 -12.43 -8.89
N LEU A 195 -12.51 -12.59 -7.78
CA LEU A 195 -12.58 -13.80 -6.96
C LEU A 195 -13.98 -14.04 -6.37
N ARG A 196 -14.66 -12.98 -5.92
CA ARG A 196 -16.03 -13.06 -5.38
C ARG A 196 -17.02 -13.53 -6.44
N GLN A 197 -16.94 -12.97 -7.65
CA GLN A 197 -17.80 -13.34 -8.77
C GLN A 197 -17.59 -14.81 -9.16
N LYS A 198 -16.34 -15.26 -9.29
CA LYS A 198 -16.02 -16.67 -9.56
C LYS A 198 -16.56 -17.62 -8.50
N LYS A 199 -16.41 -17.27 -7.21
CA LYS A 199 -16.95 -18.07 -6.12
C LYS A 199 -18.46 -18.20 -6.22
N LYS A 200 -19.17 -17.10 -6.54
CA LYS A 200 -20.63 -17.11 -6.76
C LYS A 200 -21.02 -18.00 -7.94
N MET A 201 -20.34 -17.87 -9.09
CA MET A 201 -20.59 -18.70 -10.28
C MET A 201 -20.38 -20.19 -9.98
N ARG A 202 -19.27 -20.54 -9.31
CA ARG A 202 -18.98 -21.92 -8.92
C ARG A 202 -20.02 -22.50 -7.96
N ASN A 203 -20.51 -21.70 -7.03
CA ASN A 203 -21.56 -22.15 -6.10
C ASN A 203 -22.90 -22.33 -6.82
N SER A 204 -23.26 -21.44 -7.76
CA SER A 204 -24.47 -21.55 -8.57
C SER A 204 -24.46 -22.82 -9.44
N LEU A 205 -23.31 -23.14 -10.05
CA LEU A 205 -23.14 -24.35 -10.86
C LEU A 205 -23.31 -25.63 -10.02
N LYS A 206 -22.86 -25.61 -8.75
CA LYS A 206 -23.01 -26.74 -7.82
C LYS A 206 -24.46 -26.95 -7.37
N SER A 207 -25.22 -25.90 -7.10
CA SER A 207 -26.64 -26.02 -6.71
C SER A 207 -27.54 -26.51 -7.85
N THR A 208 -27.15 -26.29 -9.10
CA THR A 208 -27.89 -26.81 -10.28
C THR A 208 -27.55 -28.26 -10.63
N SER A 209 -26.51 -28.84 -10.02
CA SER A 209 -26.04 -30.21 -10.30
C SER A 209 -26.41 -31.24 -9.23
N GLU A 210 -27.14 -30.87 -8.18
CA GLU A 210 -27.72 -31.83 -7.24
C GLU A 210 -29.04 -32.38 -7.84
N PRO A 211 -29.16 -33.68 -8.13
CA PRO A 211 -30.43 -34.25 -8.55
C PRO A 211 -31.43 -34.14 -7.41
N LYS A 212 -32.64 -33.63 -7.68
CA LYS A 212 -33.79 -33.92 -6.82
C LYS A 212 -33.93 -35.44 -6.78
N GLN A 213 -33.67 -36.05 -5.63
CA GLN A 213 -34.12 -37.41 -5.38
C GLN A 213 -35.65 -37.37 -5.44
N THR A 214 -36.20 -37.88 -6.53
CA THR A 214 -37.64 -38.10 -6.68
C THR A 214 -38.03 -39.20 -5.70
N GLU A 215 -38.77 -38.85 -4.66
CA GLU A 215 -39.50 -39.80 -3.81
C GLU A 215 -40.66 -40.40 -4.61
N GLU A 216 -40.38 -41.38 -5.47
CA GLU A 216 -41.41 -42.28 -5.99
C GLU A 216 -40.79 -43.66 -6.16
N GLU A 217 -40.98 -44.53 -5.16
CA GLU A 217 -41.22 -45.98 -5.31
C GLU A 217 -41.13 -46.67 -3.94
N ASN A 218 -42.29 -46.92 -3.33
CA ASN A 218 -42.64 -48.23 -2.76
C ASN A 218 -44.09 -48.22 -2.28
N GLN A 219 -45.00 -48.47 -3.23
CA GLN A 219 -46.23 -49.22 -2.97
C GLN A 219 -45.95 -50.67 -3.36
N LEU A 220 -45.83 -51.56 -2.37
CA LEU A 220 -46.23 -52.98 -2.38
C LEU A 220 -45.97 -53.59 -1.00
#